data_AF-A0A9D1JNN8-F1
#
_entry.id   AF-A0A9D1JNN8-F1
#
_cell.length_a   1.000
_cell.length_b   1.000
_cell.length_c   1.000
_cell.angle_alpha   90.00
_cell.angle_beta   90.00
_cell.angle_gamma   90.00
#
_symmetry.space_group_name_H-M   'P 1'
#
loop_
_entity.id
_entity.type
_entity.pdbx_description
1 polymer ?
#
loop_
_entity_poly.entity_id
_entity_poly.type
_entity_poly.pdbx_seq_one_letter_code
_entity_poly.pdbx_strand_id
1 'polypeptide(L)'
;MNSDYKKTVNKLLASDINGCRQFFMNNGYTLEEAYCNILEDNLAEAKRLFFSIEDKDIRAKWGVFLCGLISGKIEGYPSYFALRNFLEIDLNLLTMYYKGEYVENIVKYADWLYTINPEVHKFIGRVFLNNHLEEYGMAFLLKAKDYFYNDPELHYLLAEQYFKQNNIPECKKAIENCLNVLPEYFPAIQLQKKIEKNCEY
;
A
#
# COMPACT_ATOMS: atom_id res chain seq x y z
N MET A 1 18.82 6.93 -17.85
CA MET A 1 18.15 5.73 -17.31
C MET A 1 17.79 4.84 -18.49
N ASN A 2 18.25 3.58 -18.51
CA ASN A 2 18.16 2.67 -19.67
C ASN A 2 16.68 2.38 -20.05
N SER A 3 16.35 2.42 -21.35
CA SER A 3 15.00 2.12 -21.87
C SER A 3 14.55 0.71 -21.49
N ASP A 4 15.48 -0.25 -21.50
CA ASP A 4 15.17 -1.65 -21.18
C ASP A 4 14.89 -1.85 -19.69
N TYR A 5 15.58 -1.10 -18.82
CA TYR A 5 15.29 -1.11 -17.38
C TYR A 5 13.85 -0.65 -17.11
N LYS A 6 13.43 0.48 -17.68
CA LYS A 6 12.06 0.99 -17.49
C LYS A 6 11.03 0.00 -18.01
N LYS A 7 11.29 -0.62 -19.16
CA LYS A 7 10.42 -1.66 -19.73
C LYS A 7 10.28 -2.85 -18.77
N THR A 8 11.38 -3.36 -18.22
CA THR A 8 11.35 -4.49 -17.29
C THR A 8 10.68 -4.16 -15.97
N VAL A 9 10.91 -2.96 -15.41
CA VAL A 9 10.19 -2.50 -14.21
C VAL A 9 8.69 -2.41 -14.48
N ASN A 10 8.29 -1.84 -15.62
CA ASN A 10 6.86 -1.75 -15.98
C ASN A 10 6.23 -3.14 -16.14
N LYS A 11 6.96 -4.13 -16.69
CA LYS A 11 6.49 -5.52 -16.73
C LYS A 11 6.27 -6.07 -15.32
N LEU A 12 7.27 -5.92 -14.45
CA LEU A 12 7.20 -6.37 -13.05
C LEU A 12 5.97 -5.78 -12.34
N LEU A 13 5.76 -4.47 -12.47
CA LEU A 13 4.64 -3.76 -11.86
C LEU A 13 3.27 -4.08 -12.51
N ALA A 14 3.26 -4.66 -13.70
CA ALA A 14 2.06 -5.12 -14.41
C ALA A 14 1.77 -6.61 -14.17
N SER A 15 2.32 -7.20 -13.10
CA SER A 15 2.20 -8.63 -12.79
C SER A 15 2.77 -9.59 -13.84
N ASP A 16 3.73 -9.14 -14.67
CA ASP A 16 4.49 -10.00 -15.59
C ASP A 16 5.96 -10.12 -15.15
N ILE A 17 6.25 -11.19 -14.41
CA ILE A 17 7.60 -11.45 -13.88
C ILE A 17 8.52 -12.17 -14.88
N ASN A 18 8.00 -12.66 -16.01
CA ASN A 18 8.76 -13.53 -16.90
C ASN A 18 10.02 -12.84 -17.43
N GLY A 19 11.17 -13.42 -17.13
CA GLY A 19 12.49 -12.91 -17.52
C GLY A 19 12.97 -11.68 -16.75
N CYS A 20 12.16 -11.12 -15.84
CA CYS A 20 12.53 -9.92 -15.06
C CYS A 20 13.72 -10.21 -14.14
N ARG A 21 13.69 -11.31 -13.38
CA ARG A 21 14.81 -11.68 -12.48
C ARG A 21 16.13 -11.82 -13.24
N GLN A 22 16.13 -12.57 -14.34
CA GLN A 22 17.34 -12.79 -15.15
C GLN A 22 17.90 -11.48 -15.70
N PHE A 23 17.02 -10.58 -16.16
CA PHE A 23 17.43 -9.25 -16.60
C PHE A 23 18.07 -8.45 -15.46
N PHE A 24 17.44 -8.39 -14.29
CA PHE A 24 17.95 -7.63 -13.15
C PHE A 24 19.30 -8.17 -12.66
N MET A 25 19.39 -9.50 -12.50
CA MET A 25 20.62 -10.19 -12.11
C MET A 25 21.77 -9.90 -13.09
N ASN A 26 21.55 -10.06 -14.40
CA ASN A 26 22.59 -9.86 -15.42
C ASN A 26 23.10 -8.42 -15.52
N ASN A 27 22.32 -7.45 -15.04
CA ASN A 27 22.66 -6.02 -15.11
C ASN A 27 23.03 -5.42 -13.73
N GLY A 28 23.11 -6.25 -12.68
CA GLY A 28 23.47 -5.80 -11.34
C GLY A 28 22.40 -4.96 -10.63
N TYR A 29 21.13 -5.10 -11.03
CA TYR A 29 19.97 -4.46 -10.38
C TYR A 29 19.52 -5.29 -9.17
N THR A 30 20.37 -5.33 -8.13
CA THR A 30 20.23 -6.21 -6.96
C THR A 30 18.92 -6.00 -6.19
N LEU A 31 18.46 -4.75 -6.09
CA LEU A 31 17.22 -4.42 -5.39
C LEU A 31 16.01 -5.05 -6.08
N GLU A 32 15.88 -4.86 -7.39
CA GLU A 32 14.80 -5.41 -8.19
C GLU A 32 14.88 -6.94 -8.30
N GLU A 33 16.09 -7.49 -8.38
CA GLU A 33 16.32 -8.94 -8.30
C GLU A 33 15.80 -9.53 -6.98
N ALA A 34 16.03 -8.85 -5.86
CA ALA A 34 15.52 -9.27 -4.55
C ALA A 34 13.99 -9.27 -4.51
N TYR A 35 13.32 -8.26 -5.08
CA TYR A 35 11.86 -8.26 -5.23
C TYR A 35 11.37 -9.41 -6.11
N CYS A 36 12.04 -9.71 -7.22
CA CYS A 36 11.70 -10.89 -8.02
C CYS A 36 11.80 -12.18 -7.20
N ASN A 37 12.81 -12.33 -6.35
CA ASN A 37 12.94 -13.50 -5.47
C ASN A 37 11.80 -13.58 -4.44
N ILE A 38 11.29 -12.47 -3.89
CA ILE A 38 10.07 -12.49 -3.07
C ILE A 38 8.90 -13.07 -3.88
N LEU A 39 8.69 -12.56 -5.09
CA LEU A 39 7.56 -12.92 -5.94
C LEU A 39 7.63 -14.37 -6.48
N GLU A 40 8.82 -14.94 -6.53
CA GLU A 40 9.07 -16.34 -6.89
C GLU A 40 9.22 -17.27 -5.66
N ASP A 41 8.78 -16.81 -4.49
CA ASP A 41 8.77 -17.57 -3.23
C ASP A 41 10.16 -17.98 -2.71
N ASN A 42 11.22 -17.31 -3.17
CA ASN A 42 12.59 -17.49 -2.71
C ASN A 42 12.99 -16.43 -1.67
N LEU A 43 12.29 -16.43 -0.54
CA LEU A 43 12.43 -15.39 0.50
C LEU A 43 13.83 -15.37 1.14
N ALA A 44 14.48 -16.52 1.26
CA ALA A 44 15.83 -16.61 1.83
C ALA A 44 16.84 -15.85 0.97
N GLU A 45 16.76 -16.03 -0.35
CA GLU A 45 17.63 -15.32 -1.29
C GLU A 45 17.29 -13.84 -1.38
N ALA A 46 16.00 -13.49 -1.37
CA ALA A 46 15.57 -12.09 -1.32
C ALA A 46 16.18 -11.36 -0.10
N LYS A 47 16.07 -11.95 1.11
CA LYS A 47 16.65 -11.39 2.33
C LYS A 47 18.17 -11.23 2.20
N ARG A 48 18.88 -12.22 1.64
CA ARG A 48 20.33 -12.17 1.40
C ARG A 48 20.71 -11.01 0.47
N LEU A 49 19.99 -10.83 -0.63
CA LEU A 49 20.24 -9.78 -1.61
C LEU A 49 19.99 -8.39 -1.00
N PHE A 50 18.86 -8.19 -0.31
CA PHE A 50 18.59 -6.93 0.38
C PHE A 50 19.67 -6.61 1.43
N PHE A 51 20.03 -7.59 2.25
CA PHE A 51 21.06 -7.43 3.28
C PHE A 51 22.42 -7.04 2.68
N SER A 52 22.76 -7.52 1.48
CA SER A 52 24.03 -7.20 0.83
C SER A 52 24.19 -5.72 0.43
N ILE A 53 23.09 -4.95 0.38
CA ILE A 53 23.09 -3.53 -0.04
C ILE A 53 22.40 -2.59 0.97
N GLU A 54 21.93 -3.08 2.13
CA GLU A 54 21.11 -2.31 3.07
C GLU A 54 21.81 -1.08 3.68
N ASP A 55 23.14 -1.11 3.81
CA ASP A 55 23.93 0.00 4.36
C ASP A 55 23.91 1.24 3.47
N LYS A 56 23.62 1.06 2.18
CA LYS A 56 23.66 2.12 1.16
C LYS A 56 22.29 2.41 0.55
N ASP A 57 21.31 1.55 0.79
CA ASP A 57 19.98 1.63 0.19
C ASP A 57 18.88 1.43 1.25
N ILE A 58 18.15 2.51 1.52
CA ILE A 58 17.03 2.51 2.48
C ILE A 58 15.88 1.59 2.08
N ARG A 59 15.69 1.37 0.77
CA ARG A 59 14.67 0.48 0.22
C ARG A 59 15.07 -0.97 0.43
N ALA A 60 16.37 -1.28 0.35
CA ALA A 60 16.88 -2.60 0.67
C ALA A 60 16.83 -2.89 2.18
N LYS A 61 17.17 -1.91 3.02
CA LYS A 61 17.00 -2.03 4.47
C LYS A 61 15.55 -2.33 4.86
N TRP A 62 14.59 -1.65 4.20
CA TRP A 62 13.18 -2.02 4.33
C TRP A 62 12.90 -3.44 3.80
N GLY A 63 13.49 -3.84 2.68
CA GLY A 63 13.34 -5.19 2.13
C GLY A 63 13.75 -6.31 3.09
N VAL A 64 14.81 -6.13 3.88
CA VAL A 64 15.18 -7.08 4.95
C VAL A 64 14.08 -7.18 6.00
N PHE A 65 13.55 -6.04 6.44
CA PHE A 65 12.45 -5.98 7.40
C PHE A 65 11.15 -6.60 6.84
N LEU A 66 10.81 -6.30 5.59
CA LEU A 66 9.69 -6.88 4.86
C LEU A 66 9.77 -8.41 4.81
N CYS A 67 10.96 -8.97 4.58
CA CYS A 67 11.15 -10.43 4.62
C CYS A 67 10.84 -11.00 6.01
N GLY A 68 11.15 -10.26 7.08
CA GLY A 68 10.77 -10.61 8.45
C GLY A 68 9.27 -10.60 8.67
N LEU A 69 8.56 -9.57 8.17
CA LEU A 69 7.10 -9.50 8.21
C LEU A 69 6.45 -10.68 7.46
N ILE A 70 6.89 -10.95 6.23
CA ILE A 70 6.36 -12.02 5.39
C ILE A 70 6.53 -13.40 6.04
N SER A 71 7.68 -13.65 6.67
CA SER A 71 7.99 -14.93 7.32
C SER A 71 7.44 -15.07 8.74
N GLY A 72 6.85 -14.00 9.31
CA GLY A 72 6.44 -13.96 10.72
C GLY A 72 7.62 -13.97 11.72
N LYS A 73 8.85 -13.72 11.25
CA LYS A 73 10.08 -13.70 12.04
C LYS A 73 10.68 -12.30 12.01
N ILE A 74 10.06 -11.38 12.74
CA ILE A 74 10.46 -9.98 12.76
C ILE A 74 11.74 -9.81 13.57
N GLU A 75 12.71 -9.15 12.95
CA GLU A 75 13.94 -8.69 13.57
C GLU A 75 14.03 -7.17 13.41
N GLY A 76 14.18 -6.45 14.52
CA GLY A 76 14.30 -4.99 14.53
C GLY A 76 12.98 -4.24 14.30
N TYR A 77 13.10 -2.95 14.00
CA TYR A 77 11.99 -2.01 13.83
C TYR A 77 12.15 -1.21 12.54
N PRO A 78 11.06 -0.93 11.82
CA PRO A 78 11.08 0.02 10.72
C PRO A 78 11.08 1.45 11.28
N SER A 79 11.51 2.41 10.48
CA SER A 79 11.30 3.81 10.79
C SER A 79 9.89 4.26 10.39
N TYR A 80 9.41 5.35 10.99
CA TYR A 80 8.18 6.03 10.58
C TYR A 80 8.13 6.26 9.06
N PHE A 81 9.24 6.74 8.48
CA PHE A 81 9.34 7.05 7.05
C PHE A 81 9.41 5.79 6.19
N ALA A 82 10.00 4.70 6.67
CA ALA A 82 10.01 3.44 5.93
C ALA A 82 8.58 2.91 5.76
N LEU A 83 7.77 2.95 6.82
CA LEU A 83 6.35 2.58 6.73
C LEU A 83 5.58 3.50 5.79
N ARG A 84 5.76 4.83 5.93
CA ARG A 84 5.11 5.83 5.09
C ARG A 84 5.41 5.66 3.60
N ASN A 85 6.65 5.30 3.27
CA ASN A 85 7.12 5.28 1.88
C ASN A 85 6.93 3.93 1.20
N PHE A 86 6.97 2.82 1.94
CA PHE A 86 7.15 1.50 1.33
C PHE A 86 6.04 0.49 1.61
N LEU A 87 5.35 0.56 2.76
CA LEU A 87 4.37 -0.45 3.15
C LEU A 87 3.27 -0.61 2.09
N GLU A 88 2.67 0.50 1.67
CA GLU A 88 1.60 0.48 0.67
C GLU A 88 2.05 -0.10 -0.67
N ILE A 89 3.24 0.31 -1.14
CA ILE A 89 3.77 -0.11 -2.44
C ILE A 89 4.00 -1.62 -2.45
N ASP A 90 4.62 -2.18 -1.41
CA ASP A 90 4.90 -3.61 -1.35
C ASP A 90 3.66 -4.44 -1.11
N LEU A 91 2.78 -4.00 -0.23
CA LEU A 91 1.54 -4.71 0.02
C LEU A 91 0.69 -4.76 -1.25
N ASN A 92 0.66 -3.67 -2.03
CA ASN A 92 -0.01 -3.63 -3.32
C ASN A 92 0.64 -4.59 -4.32
N LEU A 93 1.97 -4.57 -4.45
CA LEU A 93 2.70 -5.49 -5.32
C LEU A 93 2.41 -6.96 -4.98
N LEU A 94 2.49 -7.32 -3.70
CA LEU A 94 2.21 -8.68 -3.22
C LEU A 94 0.76 -9.11 -3.50
N THR A 95 -0.19 -8.18 -3.32
CA THR A 95 -1.62 -8.43 -3.60
C THR A 95 -1.84 -8.68 -5.10
N MET A 96 -1.23 -7.87 -5.97
CA MET A 96 -1.31 -8.01 -7.43
C MET A 96 -0.67 -9.31 -7.97
N TYR A 97 0.25 -9.91 -7.20
CA TYR A 97 0.88 -11.21 -7.49
C TYR A 97 0.21 -12.37 -6.74
N TYR A 98 -0.97 -12.15 -6.13
CA TYR A 98 -1.73 -13.15 -5.40
C TYR A 98 -0.96 -13.83 -4.25
N LYS A 99 -0.05 -13.10 -3.61
CA LYS A 99 0.73 -13.59 -2.45
C LYS A 99 -0.06 -13.50 -1.15
N GLY A 100 -1.22 -14.17 -1.10
CA GLY A 100 -2.19 -14.08 0.00
C GLY A 100 -1.59 -14.35 1.38
N GLU A 101 -0.79 -15.40 1.54
CA GLU A 101 -0.12 -15.71 2.82
C GLU A 101 0.84 -14.59 3.26
N TYR A 102 1.53 -13.97 2.30
CA TYR A 102 2.49 -12.89 2.60
C TYR A 102 1.74 -11.63 3.04
N VAL A 103 0.67 -11.30 2.32
CA VAL A 103 -0.24 -10.19 2.65
C VAL A 103 -0.83 -10.41 4.05
N GLU A 104 -1.34 -11.61 4.35
CA GLU A 104 -1.91 -11.94 5.65
C GLU A 104 -0.89 -11.77 6.77
N ASN A 105 0.34 -12.27 6.58
CA ASN A 105 1.39 -12.15 7.59
C ASN A 105 1.78 -10.69 7.85
N ILE A 106 1.88 -9.84 6.82
CA ILE A 106 2.11 -8.40 7.01
C ILE A 106 0.96 -7.77 7.82
N VAL A 107 -0.27 -8.07 7.45
CA VAL A 107 -1.48 -7.46 8.03
C VAL A 107 -1.69 -7.87 9.49
N LYS A 108 -1.27 -9.08 9.90
CA LYS A 108 -1.26 -9.50 11.32
C LYS A 108 -0.49 -8.53 12.22
N TYR A 109 0.51 -7.84 11.67
CA TYR A 109 1.32 -6.88 12.41
C TYR A 109 0.81 -5.43 12.32
N ALA A 110 -0.32 -5.16 11.65
CA ALA A 110 -0.83 -3.81 11.43
C ALA A 110 -0.95 -2.97 12.72
N ASP A 111 -1.44 -3.56 13.80
CA ASP A 111 -1.63 -2.85 15.07
C ASP A 111 -0.32 -2.51 15.77
N TRP A 112 0.70 -3.35 15.61
CA TRP A 112 2.05 -3.05 16.10
C TRP A 112 2.71 -1.98 15.23
N LEU A 113 2.65 -2.11 13.90
CA LEU A 113 3.18 -1.11 12.96
C LEU A 113 2.53 0.27 13.14
N TYR A 114 1.24 0.29 13.47
CA TYR A 114 0.50 1.50 13.82
C TYR A 114 1.13 2.30 14.96
N THR A 115 1.71 1.63 15.97
CA THR A 115 2.40 2.31 17.08
C THR A 115 3.63 3.10 16.63
N ILE A 116 4.14 2.80 15.44
CA ILE A 116 5.28 3.47 14.82
C ILE A 116 4.79 4.54 13.84
N ASN A 117 3.78 4.23 13.02
CA ASN A 117 3.16 5.19 12.11
C ASN A 117 1.63 5.02 12.11
N PRO A 118 0.86 6.04 12.56
CA PRO A 118 -0.59 5.94 12.72
C PRO A 118 -1.36 5.80 11.39
N GLU A 119 -0.74 6.06 10.24
CA GLU A 119 -1.37 5.94 8.93
C GLU A 119 -1.39 4.50 8.39
N VAL A 120 -0.79 3.53 9.10
CA VAL A 120 -0.68 2.12 8.64
C VAL A 120 -2.03 1.53 8.23
N HIS A 121 -3.08 1.70 9.03
CA HIS A 121 -4.41 1.17 8.68
C HIS A 121 -4.99 1.86 7.44
N LYS A 122 -4.72 3.16 7.23
CA LYS A 122 -5.11 3.87 6.00
C LYS A 122 -4.39 3.30 4.78
N PHE A 123 -3.08 3.07 4.88
CA PHE A 123 -2.28 2.48 3.80
C PHE A 123 -2.80 1.09 3.42
N ILE A 124 -3.01 0.21 4.40
CA ILE A 124 -3.55 -1.14 4.16
C ILE A 124 -4.95 -1.06 3.53
N GLY A 125 -5.83 -0.22 4.08
CA GLY A 125 -7.17 -0.02 3.56
C GLY A 125 -7.18 0.40 2.09
N ARG A 126 -6.33 1.37 1.73
CA ARG A 126 -6.19 1.85 0.35
C ARG A 126 -5.69 0.77 -0.61
N VAL A 127 -4.72 -0.07 -0.19
CA VAL A 127 -4.28 -1.21 -1.01
C VAL A 127 -5.43 -2.14 -1.32
N PHE A 128 -6.21 -2.52 -0.31
CA PHE A 128 -7.34 -3.44 -0.51
C PHE A 128 -8.42 -2.84 -1.41
N LEU A 129 -8.76 -1.57 -1.22
CA LEU A 129 -9.72 -0.89 -2.11
C LEU A 129 -9.22 -0.84 -3.57
N ASN A 130 -7.92 -0.58 -3.78
CA ASN A 130 -7.32 -0.56 -5.12
C ASN A 130 -7.28 -1.94 -5.79
N ASN A 131 -7.37 -3.02 -5.02
CA ASN A 131 -7.34 -4.40 -5.51
C ASN A 131 -8.74 -5.07 -5.45
N HIS A 132 -9.83 -4.31 -5.38
CA HIS A 132 -11.20 -4.84 -5.35
C HIS A 132 -11.48 -5.78 -4.16
N LEU A 133 -10.90 -5.45 -3.01
CA LEU A 133 -11.10 -6.14 -1.73
C LEU A 133 -11.85 -5.20 -0.78
N GLU A 134 -13.07 -4.80 -1.17
CA GLU A 134 -13.80 -3.69 -0.56
C GLU A 134 -14.11 -3.91 0.93
N GLU A 135 -14.51 -5.12 1.32
CA GLU A 135 -14.85 -5.45 2.70
C GLU A 135 -13.64 -5.24 3.63
N TYR A 136 -12.49 -5.79 3.25
CA TYR A 136 -11.24 -5.63 4.00
C TYR A 136 -10.77 -4.18 3.98
N GLY A 137 -10.83 -3.52 2.82
CA GLY A 137 -10.46 -2.11 2.70
C GLY A 137 -11.27 -1.21 3.64
N MET A 138 -12.59 -1.39 3.67
CA MET A 138 -13.48 -0.67 4.56
C MET A 138 -13.20 -0.94 6.03
N ALA A 139 -12.96 -2.20 6.42
CA ALA A 139 -12.61 -2.55 7.80
C ALA A 139 -11.36 -1.79 8.28
N PHE A 140 -10.33 -1.71 7.43
CA PHE A 140 -9.10 -0.98 7.74
C PHE A 140 -9.27 0.53 7.77
N LEU A 141 -10.05 1.13 6.86
CA LEU A 141 -10.31 2.57 6.89
C LEU A 141 -11.15 2.98 8.10
N LEU A 142 -12.15 2.18 8.48
CA LEU A 142 -12.94 2.43 9.68
C LEU A 142 -12.06 2.37 10.94
N LYS A 143 -11.15 1.40 11.02
CA LYS A 143 -10.17 1.33 12.10
C LYS A 143 -9.21 2.52 12.10
N ALA A 144 -8.74 2.96 10.92
CA ALA A 144 -7.90 4.15 10.80
C ALA A 144 -8.60 5.41 11.35
N LYS A 145 -9.94 5.50 11.19
CA LYS A 145 -10.73 6.65 11.65
C LYS A 145 -10.70 6.82 13.17
N ASP A 146 -10.63 5.71 13.92
CA ASP A 146 -10.57 5.74 15.39
C ASP A 146 -9.27 6.36 15.89
N TYR A 147 -8.21 6.33 15.08
CA TYR A 147 -6.88 6.80 15.46
C TYR A 147 -6.47 8.10 14.78
N PHE A 148 -6.96 8.33 13.55
CA PHE A 148 -6.51 9.41 12.69
C PHE A 148 -7.70 10.16 12.06
N TYR A 149 -8.65 10.54 12.91
CA TYR A 149 -9.87 11.25 12.50
C TYR A 149 -9.60 12.59 11.79
N ASN A 150 -8.53 13.30 12.12
CA ASN A 150 -8.25 14.62 11.53
C ASN A 150 -7.53 14.54 10.17
N ASP A 151 -7.58 13.39 9.50
CA ASP A 151 -7.05 13.23 8.14
C ASP A 151 -8.15 13.46 7.09
N PRO A 152 -8.06 14.52 6.28
CA PRO A 152 -9.06 14.76 5.25
C PRO A 152 -9.05 13.68 4.16
N GLU A 153 -7.89 13.08 3.86
CA GLU A 153 -7.79 12.01 2.86
C GLU A 153 -8.57 10.77 3.31
N LEU A 154 -8.47 10.41 4.59
CA LEU A 154 -9.20 9.27 5.15
C LEU A 154 -10.71 9.43 5.00
N HIS A 155 -11.25 10.61 5.32
CA HIS A 155 -12.67 10.90 5.16
C HIS A 155 -13.10 10.88 3.69
N TYR A 156 -12.25 11.37 2.79
CA TYR A 156 -12.51 11.29 1.36
C TYR A 156 -12.56 9.83 0.86
N LEU A 157 -11.63 8.98 1.28
CA LEU A 157 -11.63 7.56 0.92
C LEU A 157 -12.91 6.86 1.38
N LEU A 158 -13.36 7.14 2.62
CA LEU A 158 -14.64 6.64 3.13
C LEU A 158 -15.82 7.15 2.30
N ALA A 159 -15.84 8.45 1.98
CA ALA A 159 -16.89 9.05 1.14
C ALA A 159 -16.98 8.39 -0.23
N GLU A 160 -15.84 8.14 -0.88
CA GLU A 160 -15.80 7.49 -2.19
C GLU A 160 -16.38 6.07 -2.13
N GLN A 161 -16.08 5.31 -1.09
CA GLN A 161 -16.61 3.96 -0.90
C GLN A 161 -18.11 3.95 -0.62
N TYR A 162 -18.58 4.84 0.26
CA TYR A 162 -20.03 4.99 0.48
C TYR A 162 -20.76 5.41 -0.79
N PHE A 163 -20.15 6.25 -1.63
CA PHE A 163 -20.71 6.61 -2.93
C PHE A 163 -20.83 5.39 -3.86
N LYS A 164 -19.78 4.57 -3.96
CA LYS A 164 -19.79 3.32 -4.75
C LYS A 164 -20.87 2.34 -4.28
N GLN A 165 -21.15 2.31 -2.98
CA GLN A 165 -22.18 1.48 -2.35
C GLN A 165 -23.60 2.08 -2.45
N ASN A 166 -23.78 3.23 -3.10
CA ASN A 166 -25.02 4.02 -3.09
C ASN A 166 -25.51 4.44 -1.69
N ASN A 167 -24.63 4.42 -0.68
CA ASN A 167 -24.91 4.92 0.66
C ASN A 167 -24.71 6.44 0.72
N ILE A 168 -25.61 7.17 0.06
CA ILE A 168 -25.55 8.64 -0.05
C ILE A 168 -25.53 9.34 1.32
N PRO A 169 -26.29 8.91 2.35
CA PRO A 169 -26.25 9.56 3.66
C PRO A 169 -24.85 9.54 4.30
N GLU A 170 -24.20 8.38 4.37
CA GLU A 170 -22.86 8.28 4.96
C GLU A 170 -21.79 8.93 4.07
N CYS A 171 -21.98 8.89 2.75
CA CYS A 171 -21.13 9.62 1.81
C CYS A 171 -21.12 11.13 2.11
N LYS A 172 -22.30 11.75 2.27
CA LYS A 172 -22.41 13.19 2.58
C LYS A 172 -21.75 13.53 3.92
N LYS A 173 -21.96 12.72 4.96
CA LYS A 173 -21.31 12.91 6.27
C LYS A 173 -19.79 12.85 6.17
N ALA A 174 -19.26 11.88 5.43
CA ALA A 174 -17.83 11.73 5.24
C ALA A 174 -17.23 12.91 4.44
N ILE A 175 -17.93 13.42 3.41
CA ILE A 175 -17.53 14.65 2.70
C ILE A 175 -17.52 15.84 3.64
N GLU A 176 -18.56 16.01 4.46
CA GLU A 176 -18.64 17.10 5.44
C GLU A 176 -17.47 17.04 6.43
N ASN A 177 -17.17 15.86 6.98
CA ASN A 177 -16.01 15.67 7.85
C ASN A 177 -14.69 16.01 7.15
N CYS A 178 -14.53 15.58 5.88
CA CYS A 178 -13.36 15.92 5.07
C CYS A 178 -13.18 17.44 4.91
N LEU A 179 -14.25 18.14 4.52
CA LEU A 179 -14.22 19.59 4.27
C LEU A 179 -14.18 20.41 5.56
N ASN A 180 -14.65 19.89 6.69
CA ASN A 180 -14.46 20.51 7.99
C ASN A 180 -12.99 20.51 8.42
N VAL A 181 -12.25 19.45 8.10
CA VAL A 181 -10.82 19.35 8.35
C VAL A 181 -10.02 20.18 7.35
N LEU A 182 -10.35 20.09 6.06
CA LEU A 182 -9.70 20.82 4.97
C LEU A 182 -10.72 21.33 3.95
N PRO A 183 -11.19 22.59 4.07
CA PRO A 183 -12.27 23.14 3.25
C PRO A 183 -12.01 23.14 1.75
N GLU A 184 -10.74 23.24 1.35
CA GLU A 184 -10.33 23.29 -0.06
C GLU A 184 -9.92 21.93 -0.63
N TYR A 185 -10.27 20.82 0.04
CA TYR A 185 -9.91 19.48 -0.42
C TYR A 185 -10.64 19.14 -1.73
N PHE A 186 -9.96 19.42 -2.85
CA PHE A 186 -10.52 19.38 -4.19
C PHE A 186 -11.26 18.07 -4.54
N PRO A 187 -10.74 16.86 -4.20
CA PRO A 187 -11.46 15.62 -4.50
C PRO A 187 -12.84 15.53 -3.82
N ALA A 188 -12.96 16.00 -2.58
CA ALA A 188 -14.23 15.98 -1.85
C ALA A 188 -15.23 16.99 -2.42
N ILE A 189 -14.76 18.19 -2.81
CA ILE A 189 -15.60 19.20 -3.49
C ILE A 189 -16.16 18.65 -4.80
N GLN A 190 -15.35 17.93 -5.58
CA GLN A 190 -15.80 17.32 -6.84
C GLN A 190 -16.85 16.23 -6.60
N LEU A 191 -16.64 15.39 -5.58
CA LEU A 191 -17.59 14.34 -5.22
C LEU A 191 -18.93 14.93 -4.72
N GLN A 192 -18.88 16.00 -3.92
CA GLN A 192 -20.08 16.72 -3.46
C GLN A 192 -20.93 17.22 -4.64
N LYS A 193 -20.30 17.92 -5.59
CA LYS A 193 -20.98 18.41 -6.81
C LYS A 193 -21.58 17.29 -7.65
N LYS A 194 -20.93 16.11 -7.70
CA LYS A 194 -21.44 14.94 -8.42
C LYS A 194 -22.71 14.39 -7.78
N ILE A 195 -22.78 14.38 -6.45
CA ILE A 195 -23.97 13.92 -5.72
C ILE A 195 -25.14 14.89 -5.94
N GLU A 196 -24.88 16.20 -5.84
CA GLU A 196 -25.91 17.23 -6.00
C GLU A 196 -26.57 17.16 -7.39
N LYS A 197 -25.77 17.04 -8.45
CA LYS A 197 -26.28 16.88 -9.83
C LYS A 197 -27.10 15.61 -10.04
N ASN A 198 -26.81 14.54 -9.30
CA ASN A 198 -27.57 13.29 -9.39
C ASN A 198 -28.86 13.30 -8.57
N CYS A 199 -29.07 14.30 -7.70
CA CYS A 199 -30.28 14.49 -6.91
C CYS A 199 -31.28 15.47 -7.55
N GLU A 200 -30.94 16.12 -8.67
CA GLU A 200 -31.84 16.94 -9.46
C GLU A 200 -32.65 16.07 -10.46
N TYR A 201 -33.60 15.29 -9.95
CA TYR A 201 -34.67 14.65 -10.75
C TYR A 201 -36.00 14.65 -10.00
#